data_AF-A0A349PS11-F1
#
_entry.id   AF-A0A349PS11-F1
#
_cell.length_a   1.000
_cell.length_b   1.000
_cell.length_c   1.000
_cell.angle_alpha   90.00
_cell.angle_beta   90.00
_cell.angle_gamma   90.00
#
_symmetry.space_group_name_H-M   'P 1'
#
loop_
_entity.id
_entity.type
_entity.pdbx_description
1 polymer ?
#
loop_
_entity_poly.entity_id
_entity_poly.type
_entity_poly.pdbx_seq_one_letter_code
_entity_poly.pdbx_strand_id
1 'polypeptide(L)'
;MLKGFNDLKTLCPDIASQWHPSLNGALTPEMVTPGSNKKVWWQCSMGHVWKSVIYPRTGAQQCGCPVCAGKVSTTHARRYAQLDEIRTFTEL
;
A
#
# COMPACT_ATOMS: atom_id res chain seq x y z
N MET A 1 12.10 -12.47 -9.11
CA MET A 1 10.67 -12.20 -9.34
C MET A 1 10.47 -12.09 -10.86
N LEU A 2 9.42 -12.70 -11.37
CA LEU A 2 9.11 -12.85 -12.80
C LEU A 2 7.77 -12.18 -13.06
N LYS A 3 7.80 -11.06 -13.82
CA LYS A 3 6.60 -10.31 -14.21
C LYS A 3 5.69 -11.20 -15.06
N GLY A 4 4.39 -11.17 -14.77
CA GLY A 4 3.38 -12.03 -15.39
C GLY A 4 3.27 -13.43 -14.78
N PHE A 5 4.05 -13.75 -13.74
CA PHE A 5 4.05 -15.09 -13.13
C PHE A 5 3.92 -15.08 -11.61
N ASN A 6 4.83 -14.39 -10.90
CA ASN A 6 4.83 -14.36 -9.43
C ASN A 6 4.80 -12.97 -8.82
N ASP A 7 4.38 -11.98 -9.59
CA ASP A 7 4.20 -10.61 -9.14
C ASP A 7 2.82 -10.36 -8.51
N LEU A 8 2.72 -9.28 -7.74
CA LEU A 8 1.51 -8.91 -7.01
C LEU A 8 0.34 -8.61 -7.95
N LYS A 9 0.58 -7.98 -9.10
CA LYS A 9 -0.48 -7.65 -10.06
C LYS A 9 -1.10 -8.92 -10.64
N THR A 10 -0.25 -9.88 -11.01
CA THR A 10 -0.68 -11.14 -11.59
C THR A 10 -1.41 -12.02 -10.57
N LEU A 11 -0.85 -12.18 -9.36
CA LEU A 11 -1.39 -13.13 -8.39
C LEU A 11 -2.48 -12.55 -7.48
N CYS A 12 -2.54 -11.24 -7.29
CA CYS A 12 -3.48 -10.58 -6.38
C CYS A 12 -4.02 -9.26 -6.98
N PRO A 13 -4.78 -9.30 -8.10
CA PRO A 13 -5.24 -8.10 -8.80
C PRO A 13 -6.10 -7.16 -7.93
N ASP A 14 -6.92 -7.70 -7.04
CA ASP A 14 -7.76 -6.90 -6.11
C ASP A 14 -6.96 -6.15 -5.04
N ILE A 15 -5.77 -6.68 -4.70
CA ILE A 15 -4.85 -6.00 -3.79
C ILE A 15 -3.99 -5.00 -4.58
N ALA A 16 -3.53 -5.38 -5.76
CA ALA A 16 -2.78 -4.49 -6.65
C ALA A 16 -3.58 -3.26 -7.09
N SER A 17 -4.91 -3.37 -7.24
CA SER A 17 -5.79 -2.22 -7.55
C SER A 17 -5.83 -1.17 -6.44
N GLN A 18 -5.40 -1.53 -5.22
CA GLN A 18 -5.32 -0.62 -4.08
C GLN A 18 -3.92 0.00 -3.93
N TRP A 19 -3.01 -0.22 -4.88
CA TRP A 19 -1.71 0.42 -4.88
C TRP A 19 -1.88 1.94 -5.00
N HIS A 20 -1.20 2.71 -4.13
CA HIS A 20 -1.28 4.16 -4.24
C HIS A 20 -0.61 4.65 -5.53
N PRO A 21 -1.23 5.57 -6.31
CA PRO A 21 -0.76 5.96 -7.64
C PRO A 21 0.63 6.62 -7.67
N SER A 22 0.98 7.45 -6.68
CA SER A 22 2.24 8.24 -6.71
C SER A 22 3.19 8.03 -5.51
N LEU A 23 2.71 7.63 -4.34
CA LEU A 23 3.51 7.62 -3.10
C LEU A 23 4.53 6.47 -3.00
N ASN A 24 4.58 5.55 -3.97
CA ASN A 24 5.52 4.42 -3.97
C ASN A 24 6.76 4.64 -4.85
N GLY A 25 6.97 5.87 -5.35
CA GLY A 25 8.08 6.19 -6.24
C GLY A 25 8.07 5.31 -7.49
N ALA A 26 9.21 4.69 -7.81
CA ALA A 26 9.33 3.80 -8.96
C ALA A 26 8.79 2.37 -8.73
N LEU A 27 8.38 2.02 -7.51
CA LEU A 27 7.85 0.67 -7.25
C LEU A 27 6.44 0.52 -7.82
N THR A 28 6.25 -0.56 -8.57
CA THR A 28 4.96 -0.97 -9.12
C THR A 28 4.54 -2.33 -8.55
N PRO A 29 3.24 -2.69 -8.60
CA PRO A 29 2.77 -4.03 -8.27
C PRO A 29 3.48 -5.14 -9.07
N GLU A 30 3.90 -4.87 -10.30
CA GLU A 30 4.67 -5.77 -11.15
C GLU A 30 6.15 -5.88 -10.77
N MET A 31 6.60 -5.30 -9.65
CA MET A 31 7.98 -5.36 -9.17
C MET A 31 8.11 -6.05 -7.80
N VAL A 32 6.99 -6.52 -7.24
CA VAL A 32 6.93 -7.12 -5.90
C VAL A 32 6.13 -8.41 -5.94
N THR A 33 6.44 -9.33 -5.03
CA THR A 33 5.66 -10.57 -4.86
C THR A 33 4.62 -10.38 -3.75
N PRO A 34 3.52 -11.18 -3.73
CA PRO A 34 2.57 -11.19 -2.62
C PRO A 34 3.25 -11.44 -1.25
N GLY A 35 4.26 -12.31 -1.22
CA GLY A 35 5.03 -12.61 0.00
C GLY A 35 5.98 -11.51 0.50
N SER A 36 5.98 -10.33 -0.11
CA SER A 36 6.98 -9.30 0.21
C SER A 36 6.74 -8.63 1.57
N ASN A 37 7.83 -8.44 2.33
CA ASN A 37 7.83 -7.62 3.54
C ASN A 37 8.01 -6.12 3.28
N LYS A 38 8.01 -5.68 2.01
CA LYS A 38 8.09 -4.24 1.69
C LYS A 38 6.86 -3.51 2.22
N LYS A 39 7.10 -2.36 2.86
CA LYS A 39 6.06 -1.46 3.34
C LYS A 39 5.79 -0.39 2.27
N VAL A 40 4.56 -0.33 1.79
CA VAL A 40 4.15 0.52 0.67
C VAL A 40 2.87 1.27 1.02
N TRP A 41 2.58 2.29 0.23
CA TRP A 41 1.37 3.07 0.30
C TRP A 41 0.23 2.42 -0.47
N TRP A 42 -0.92 2.39 0.17
CA TRP A 42 -2.16 1.86 -0.36
C TRP A 42 -3.26 2.93 -0.34
N GLN A 43 -4.21 2.80 -1.26
CA GLN A 43 -5.41 3.60 -1.35
C GLN A 43 -6.61 2.69 -1.63
N CYS A 44 -7.67 2.79 -0.83
CA CYS A 44 -8.90 2.04 -1.10
C CYS A 44 -9.83 2.85 -2.01
N SER A 45 -10.91 2.23 -2.49
CA SER A 45 -11.93 2.88 -3.33
C SER A 45 -12.59 4.10 -2.69
N MET A 46 -12.63 4.18 -1.35
CA MET A 46 -13.13 5.35 -0.61
C MET A 46 -12.10 6.47 -0.46
N GLY A 47 -10.89 6.31 -1.04
CA GLY A 47 -9.83 7.33 -1.00
C GLY A 47 -9.03 7.38 0.31
N HIS A 48 -9.22 6.45 1.24
CA HIS A 48 -8.37 6.37 2.43
C HIS A 48 -6.97 5.90 2.04
N VAL A 49 -5.94 6.62 2.50
CA VAL A 49 -4.53 6.30 2.26
C VAL A 49 -3.89 5.75 3.54
N TRP A 50 -3.13 4.66 3.42
CA TRP A 50 -2.39 4.09 4.55
C TRP A 50 -1.13 3.35 4.10
N LYS A 51 -0.17 3.20 5.02
CA LYS A 51 1.09 2.49 4.79
C LYS A 51 1.06 1.11 5.46
N SER A 52 1.26 0.04 4.70
CA SER A 52 1.27 -1.33 5.23
C SER A 52 2.21 -2.24 4.45
N VAL A 53 2.62 -3.34 5.08
CA VAL A 53 3.41 -4.41 4.46
C VAL A 53 2.54 -5.18 3.46
N ILE A 54 3.12 -5.67 2.35
CA ILE A 54 2.39 -6.42 1.31
C ILE A 54 1.89 -7.78 1.83
N TYR A 55 2.77 -8.60 2.42
CA TYR A 55 2.44 -9.99 2.83
C TYR A 55 1.16 -10.15 3.65
N PRO A 56 0.90 -9.37 4.73
CA PRO A 56 -0.34 -9.49 5.50
C PRO A 56 -1.62 -9.17 4.71
N ARG A 57 -1.51 -8.48 3.58
CA ARG A 57 -2.66 -8.13 2.73
C ARG A 57 -3.03 -9.22 1.74
N THR A 58 -2.08 -10.09 1.40
CA THR A 58 -2.26 -11.15 0.40
C THR A 58 -2.31 -12.56 1.00
N GLY A 59 -1.93 -12.71 2.28
CA GLY A 59 -1.98 -13.99 2.99
C GLY A 59 -3.38 -14.39 3.45
N ALA A 60 -3.50 -15.52 4.16
CA ALA A 60 -4.78 -16.09 4.60
C ALA A 60 -5.61 -15.19 5.53
N GLN A 61 -4.97 -14.29 6.28
CA GLN A 61 -5.62 -13.30 7.14
C GLN A 61 -5.56 -11.92 6.48
N GLN A 62 -6.19 -11.78 5.32
CA GLN A 62 -6.13 -10.55 4.52
C GLN A 62 -6.54 -9.32 5.35
N CYS A 63 -5.62 -8.36 5.49
CA CYS A 63 -5.91 -7.08 6.11
C CYS A 63 -6.22 -5.98 5.07
N GLY A 64 -7.31 -5.25 5.33
CA GLY A 64 -7.80 -4.17 4.47
C GLY A 64 -7.47 -2.77 4.99
N CYS A 65 -8.22 -1.79 4.48
CA CYS A 65 -8.12 -0.41 4.93
C CYS A 65 -8.49 -0.30 6.42
N PRO A 66 -7.60 0.23 7.30
CA PRO A 66 -7.87 0.32 8.73
C PRO A 66 -8.98 1.32 9.07
N VAL A 67 -9.22 2.31 8.21
CA VAL A 67 -10.31 3.28 8.36
C VAL A 67 -11.65 2.62 8.07
N CYS A 68 -11.76 1.89 6.94
CA CYS A 68 -12.97 1.13 6.61
C CYS A 68 -13.28 0.07 7.68
N ALA A 69 -12.25 -0.48 8.32
CA ALA A 69 -12.40 -1.44 9.42
C ALA A 69 -12.72 -0.79 10.79
N GLY A 70 -12.87 0.53 10.88
CA GLY A 70 -13.13 1.24 12.13
C GLY A 70 -11.98 1.22 13.15
N LYS A 71 -10.76 0.82 12.73
CA LYS A 71 -9.58 0.72 13.61
C LYS A 71 -8.83 2.04 13.76
N VAL A 72 -8.99 2.95 12.80
CA VAL A 72 -8.32 4.27 12.77
C VAL A 72 -9.31 5.32 12.26
N SER A 73 -9.28 6.53 12.83
CA SER A 73 -10.11 7.64 12.34
C SER A 73 -9.57 8.24 11.03
N THR A 74 -10.46 8.74 10.19
CA THR A 74 -10.14 9.41 8.92
C THR A 74 -9.15 10.57 9.08
N THR A 75 -9.24 11.30 10.20
CA THR A 75 -8.34 12.40 10.58
C THR A 75 -6.89 11.95 10.71
N HIS A 76 -6.63 10.75 11.25
CA HIS A 76 -5.27 10.20 11.37
C HIS A 76 -4.73 9.68 10.03
N ALA A 77 -5.58 9.09 9.19
CA ALA A 77 -5.16 8.57 7.88
C ALA A 77 -4.61 9.67 6.94
N ARG A 78 -5.22 10.86 6.96
CA ARG A 78 -4.78 12.02 6.16
C ARG A 78 -3.41 12.58 6.60
N ARG A 79 -3.12 12.55 7.91
CA ARG A 79 -1.84 13.04 8.45
C ARG A 79 -0.65 12.19 7.99
N TYR A 80 -0.82 10.89 7.76
CA TYR A 80 0.29 10.03 7.34
C TYR A 80 0.85 10.44 5.96
N ALA A 81 -0.01 10.77 4.99
CA ALA A 81 0.43 11.22 3.67
C ALA A 81 1.15 12.58 3.74
N GLN A 82 0.63 13.52 4.55
CA GLN A 82 1.23 14.85 4.72
C GLN A 82 2.56 14.84 5.51
N LEU A 83 2.74 13.90 6.45
CA LEU A 83 3.97 13.82 7.27
C LEU A 83 5.16 13.20 6.53
N ASP A 84 4.92 12.24 5.61
CA ASP A 84 5.99 11.68 4.78
C ASP A 84 6.45 12.67 3.68
N GLU A 85 5.56 13.53 3.16
CA GLU A 85 5.95 14.66 2.29
C GLU A 85 6.85 15.66 3.03
N ILE A 86 6.52 16.05 4.26
CA ILE A 86 7.33 17.01 5.05
C ILE A 86 8.73 16.46 5.36
N ARG A 87 8.86 15.15 5.61
CA ARG A 87 10.16 14.50 5.88
C ARG A 87 11.08 14.47 4.66
N THR A 88 10.54 14.40 3.44
CA THR A 88 11.36 14.49 2.21
C THR A 88 11.87 15.90 1.90
N PHE A 89 11.38 16.94 2.59
CA PHE A 89 11.86 18.33 2.43
C PHE A 89 12.88 18.75 3.50
N THR A 90 13.03 18.01 4.59
CA THR A 90 13.96 18.35 5.69
C THR A 90 15.31 17.64 5.60
N GLU A 91 15.55 16.84 4.56
CA GLU A 91 16.81 16.12 4.31
C GLU A 91 17.58 16.68 3.09
N LEU A 92 17.31 17.93 2.70
CA LEU A 92 18.08 18.71 1.72
C LEU A 92 18.77 19.92 2.38
#